data_AF-A0A924QZ89-F1
#
_entry.id   AF-A0A924QZ89-F1
#
_cell.length_a   1.000
_cell.length_b   1.000
_cell.length_c   1.000
_cell.angle_alpha   90.00
_cell.angle_beta   90.00
_cell.angle_gamma   90.00
#
_symmetry.space_group_name_H-M   'P 1'
#
loop_
_entity.id
_entity.type
_entity.pdbx_description
1 polymer ?
#
loop_
_entity_poly.entity_id
_entity_poly.type
_entity_poly.pdbx_seq_one_letter_code
_entity_poly.pdbx_strand_id
1 'polypeptide(L)'
;MKVRSSPPQKTGLLLTGGGARAAYQVGVLEAIADIRVACGAQAQPNPFPIITGTSAGAINAAALACGADNFDATVRLVAHAWRGFHAHDVYRSDHLSMLRSGATWMTLLSLGWLLAKFRRIKPKSLLDNTPLSELLIKLVPLERLPMLVRQGHLQALAVTASSYSSGDHVTFFEGDRRLMPWIRSQRLAVRDKISHAHLLASSAIPFVFPATELHINGHTEYFGDGSMRQSAPVAAAIHLGAERVLVVGAGRMHEPKEE
;
A
#
# COMPACT_ATOMS: atom_id res chain seq x y z
N MET A 1 -44.80 -15.46 -2.35
CA MET A 1 -43.90 -14.30 -2.25
C MET A 1 -42.50 -14.71 -2.71
N LYS A 2 -42.01 -14.19 -3.84
CA LYS A 2 -40.60 -14.36 -4.22
C LYS A 2 -39.77 -13.48 -3.30
N VAL A 3 -39.00 -14.07 -2.39
CA VAL A 3 -37.94 -13.37 -1.67
C VAL A 3 -37.00 -12.83 -2.74
N ARG A 4 -37.03 -11.51 -2.97
CA ARG A 4 -35.99 -10.87 -3.77
C ARG A 4 -34.70 -11.05 -2.97
N SER A 5 -33.83 -11.97 -3.40
CA SER A 5 -32.48 -12.06 -2.87
C SER A 5 -31.83 -10.70 -3.07
N SER A 6 -31.50 -10.01 -1.98
CA SER A 6 -30.70 -8.80 -2.04
C SER A 6 -29.43 -9.08 -2.86
N PRO A 7 -28.99 -8.16 -3.73
CA PRO A 7 -27.72 -8.32 -4.41
C PRO A 7 -26.62 -8.57 -3.35
N PRO A 8 -25.60 -9.40 -3.65
CA PRO A 8 -24.56 -9.72 -2.69
C PRO A 8 -23.88 -8.44 -2.20
N GLN A 9 -23.87 -8.25 -0.87
CA GLN A 9 -23.28 -7.06 -0.23
C GLN A 9 -21.79 -6.95 -0.54
N LYS A 10 -21.36 -5.77 -0.99
CA LYS A 10 -19.97 -5.52 -1.37
C LYS A 10 -19.08 -5.41 -0.14
N THR A 11 -18.18 -6.37 0.02
CA THR A 11 -17.19 -6.36 1.12
C THR A 11 -15.89 -5.72 0.64
N GLY A 12 -15.45 -4.65 1.29
CA GLY A 12 -14.14 -4.06 1.10
C GLY A 12 -13.09 -4.75 1.97
N LEU A 13 -11.89 -4.95 1.46
CA LEU A 13 -10.71 -5.34 2.22
C LEU A 13 -9.80 -4.13 2.41
N LEU A 14 -9.43 -3.83 3.65
CA LEU A 14 -8.49 -2.78 4.02
C LEU A 14 -7.21 -3.38 4.61
N LEU A 15 -6.08 -3.18 3.94
CA LEU A 15 -4.75 -3.60 4.39
C LEU A 15 -3.94 -2.39 4.86
N THR A 16 -3.73 -2.31 6.16
CA THR A 16 -3.04 -1.18 6.81
C THR A 16 -1.53 -1.15 6.57
N GLY A 17 -0.88 -0.03 6.89
CA GLY A 17 0.58 0.04 6.91
C GLY A 17 1.20 -0.74 8.07
N GLY A 18 2.37 -1.36 7.86
CA GLY A 18 3.03 -2.15 8.89
C GLY A 18 4.48 -2.58 8.62
N GLY A 19 5.06 -2.19 7.47
CA GLY A 19 6.38 -2.68 7.03
C GLY A 19 6.39 -4.21 6.94
N ALA A 20 7.44 -4.85 7.47
CA ALA A 20 7.58 -6.31 7.51
C ALA A 20 6.40 -7.02 8.21
N ARG A 21 5.69 -6.35 9.12
CA ARG A 21 4.51 -6.92 9.80
C ARG A 21 3.32 -7.11 8.86
N ALA A 22 3.36 -6.59 7.64
CA ALA A 22 2.36 -6.91 6.62
C ALA A 22 2.34 -8.40 6.24
N ALA A 23 3.37 -9.19 6.59
CA ALA A 23 3.32 -10.66 6.54
C ALA A 23 2.14 -11.25 7.34
N TYR A 24 1.76 -10.63 8.47
CA TYR A 24 0.58 -11.03 9.24
C TYR A 24 -0.70 -10.93 8.41
N GLN A 25 -0.81 -9.89 7.58
CA GLN A 25 -1.99 -9.70 6.72
C GLN A 25 -2.13 -10.85 5.73
N VAL A 26 -1.01 -11.35 5.22
CA VAL A 26 -0.98 -12.48 4.30
C VAL A 26 -1.38 -13.77 5.00
N GLY A 27 -0.96 -13.99 6.25
CA GLY A 27 -1.44 -15.11 7.06
C GLY A 27 -2.96 -15.07 7.30
N VAL A 28 -3.54 -13.88 7.55
CA VAL A 28 -5.00 -13.72 7.63
C VAL A 28 -5.68 -14.07 6.30
N LEU A 29 -5.11 -13.65 5.18
CA LEU A 29 -5.64 -13.99 3.86
C LEU A 29 -5.54 -15.49 3.57
N GLU A 30 -4.45 -16.16 3.98
CA GLU A 30 -4.33 -17.62 3.88
C GLU A 30 -5.44 -18.33 4.65
N ALA A 31 -5.72 -17.89 5.88
CA ALA A 31 -6.82 -18.45 6.67
C ALA A 31 -8.19 -18.24 5.98
N ILE A 32 -8.41 -17.09 5.34
CA ILE A 32 -9.64 -16.83 4.57
C ILE A 32 -9.72 -17.77 3.35
N ALA A 33 -8.61 -18.01 2.65
CA ALA A 33 -8.57 -18.97 1.55
C ALA A 33 -8.83 -20.40 2.05
N ASP A 34 -8.27 -20.80 3.20
CA ASP A 34 -8.54 -22.09 3.84
C ASP A 34 -10.02 -22.28 4.19
N ILE A 35 -10.65 -21.25 4.78
CA ILE A 35 -12.09 -21.25 5.08
C ILE A 35 -12.91 -21.39 3.81
N ARG A 36 -12.55 -20.69 2.72
CA ARG A 36 -13.23 -20.81 1.43
C ARG A 36 -13.16 -22.23 0.88
N VAL A 37 -12.01 -22.90 0.99
CA VAL A 37 -11.85 -24.31 0.61
C VAL A 37 -12.74 -25.20 1.47
N ALA A 38 -12.69 -25.05 2.80
CA ALA A 38 -13.48 -25.85 3.72
C ALA A 38 -15.00 -25.70 3.51
N CYS A 39 -15.45 -24.52 3.07
CA CYS A 39 -16.85 -24.24 2.73
C CYS A 39 -17.22 -24.57 1.27
N GLY A 40 -16.32 -25.13 0.45
CA GLY A 40 -16.60 -25.42 -0.96
C GLY A 40 -16.81 -24.17 -1.83
N ALA A 41 -16.31 -23.01 -1.39
CA ALA A 41 -16.50 -21.72 -2.05
C ALA A 41 -15.44 -21.39 -3.12
N GLN A 42 -14.61 -22.36 -3.53
CA GLN A 42 -13.51 -22.14 -4.48
C GLN A 42 -13.99 -21.69 -5.87
N ALA A 43 -15.18 -22.11 -6.29
CA ALA A 43 -15.79 -21.67 -7.55
C ALA A 43 -16.44 -20.27 -7.45
N GLN A 44 -16.54 -19.70 -6.24
CA GLN A 44 -17.07 -18.35 -6.04
C GLN A 44 -15.99 -17.32 -6.35
N PRO A 45 -16.37 -16.13 -6.85
CA PRO A 45 -15.41 -15.07 -7.15
C PRO A 45 -14.67 -14.58 -5.90
N ASN A 46 -13.67 -13.74 -6.12
CA ASN A 46 -12.99 -12.98 -5.08
C ASN A 46 -14.01 -12.35 -4.10
N PRO A 47 -13.90 -12.62 -2.78
CA PRO A 47 -14.85 -12.11 -1.80
C PRO A 47 -14.72 -10.60 -1.56
N PHE A 48 -13.65 -9.96 -2.05
CA PHE A 48 -13.33 -8.55 -1.84
C PHE A 48 -13.28 -7.77 -3.17
N PRO A 49 -14.43 -7.34 -3.72
CA PRO A 49 -14.45 -6.53 -4.93
C PRO A 49 -13.77 -5.16 -4.75
N ILE A 50 -13.61 -4.66 -3.53
CA ILE A 50 -12.93 -3.40 -3.24
C ILE A 50 -11.73 -3.73 -2.36
N ILE A 51 -10.53 -3.40 -2.83
CA ILE A 51 -9.30 -3.66 -2.09
C ILE A 51 -8.58 -2.32 -1.89
N THR A 52 -8.26 -1.99 -0.65
CA THR A 52 -7.59 -0.75 -0.28
C THR A 52 -6.36 -1.05 0.54
N GLY A 53 -5.28 -0.29 0.34
CA GLY A 53 -4.03 -0.52 1.01
C GLY A 53 -3.22 0.74 1.27
N THR A 54 -2.36 0.67 2.29
CA THR A 54 -1.42 1.75 2.66
C THR A 54 -0.06 1.15 2.99
N SER A 55 1.04 1.76 2.51
CA SER A 55 2.41 1.28 2.73
C SER A 55 2.59 -0.17 2.30
N ALA A 56 3.22 -1.01 3.11
CA ALA A 56 3.34 -2.45 2.80
C ALA A 56 1.99 -3.14 2.53
N GLY A 57 0.89 -2.65 3.12
CA GLY A 57 -0.46 -3.13 2.81
C GLY A 57 -0.93 -2.79 1.40
N ALA A 58 -0.45 -1.68 0.81
CA ALA A 58 -0.74 -1.33 -0.59
C ALA A 58 -0.10 -2.32 -1.58
N ILE A 59 1.08 -2.84 -1.24
CA ILE A 59 1.75 -3.87 -2.06
C ILE A 59 0.92 -5.16 -2.06
N ASN A 60 0.52 -5.63 -0.88
CA ASN A 60 -0.35 -6.81 -0.74
C ASN A 60 -1.70 -6.61 -1.43
N ALA A 61 -2.30 -5.42 -1.27
CA ALA A 61 -3.57 -5.05 -1.89
C ALA A 61 -3.47 -5.09 -3.42
N ALA A 62 -2.41 -4.53 -3.99
CA ALA A 62 -2.19 -4.51 -5.42
C ALA A 62 -1.90 -5.90 -5.98
N ALA A 63 -1.07 -6.71 -5.30
CA ALA A 63 -0.81 -8.09 -5.70
C ALA A 63 -2.11 -8.92 -5.72
N LEU A 64 -2.94 -8.79 -4.68
CA LEU A 64 -4.23 -9.46 -4.61
C LEU A 64 -5.21 -8.98 -5.67
N ALA A 65 -5.25 -7.67 -5.92
CA ALA A 65 -6.10 -7.07 -6.95
C ALA A 65 -5.71 -7.55 -8.36
N CYS A 66 -4.41 -7.76 -8.64
CA CYS A 66 -3.92 -8.25 -9.92
C CYS A 66 -4.18 -9.75 -10.17
N GLY A 67 -4.57 -10.49 -9.13
CA GLY A 67 -4.97 -11.90 -9.19
C GLY A 67 -6.40 -12.14 -8.71
N ALA A 68 -7.25 -11.11 -8.77
CA ALA A 68 -8.64 -11.17 -8.28
C ALA A 68 -9.52 -12.20 -9.03
N ASP A 69 -9.11 -12.64 -10.22
CA ASP A 69 -9.73 -13.72 -10.97
C ASP A 69 -9.50 -15.11 -10.36
N ASN A 70 -8.45 -15.28 -9.55
CA ASN A 70 -8.19 -16.48 -8.77
C ASN A 70 -7.64 -16.12 -7.37
N PHE A 71 -8.56 -15.70 -6.49
CA PHE A 71 -8.22 -15.22 -5.15
C PHE A 71 -7.41 -16.24 -4.35
N ASP A 72 -7.86 -17.49 -4.28
CA ASP A 72 -7.27 -18.51 -3.41
C ASP A 72 -5.82 -18.83 -3.85
N ALA A 73 -5.56 -19.00 -5.15
CA ALA A 73 -4.22 -19.23 -5.67
C ALA A 73 -3.31 -18.01 -5.50
N THR A 74 -3.85 -16.81 -5.73
CA THR A 74 -3.09 -15.55 -5.57
C THR A 74 -2.65 -15.34 -4.12
N VAL A 75 -3.51 -15.65 -3.16
CA VAL A 75 -3.13 -15.62 -1.73
C VAL A 75 -1.95 -16.54 -1.45
N ARG A 76 -1.92 -17.76 -2.02
CA ARG A 76 -0.78 -18.68 -1.87
C ARG A 76 0.50 -18.18 -2.52
N LEU A 77 0.40 -17.56 -3.69
CA LEU A 77 1.53 -16.94 -4.36
C LEU A 77 2.13 -15.82 -3.51
N VAL A 78 1.28 -14.93 -2.99
CA VAL A 78 1.71 -13.83 -2.11
C VAL A 78 2.33 -14.40 -0.83
N ALA A 79 1.72 -15.42 -0.20
CA ALA A 79 2.29 -16.08 0.96
C ALA A 79 3.66 -16.72 0.70
N HIS A 80 3.83 -17.36 -0.46
CA HIS A 80 5.11 -17.92 -0.87
C HIS A 80 6.17 -16.83 -1.04
N ALA A 81 5.83 -15.72 -1.70
CA ALA A 81 6.74 -14.58 -1.84
C ALA A 81 7.15 -14.03 -0.46
N TRP A 82 6.21 -13.87 0.47
CA TRP A 82 6.52 -13.40 1.83
C TRP A 82 7.39 -14.35 2.65
N ARG A 83 7.23 -15.67 2.49
CA ARG A 83 8.10 -16.67 3.13
C ARG A 83 9.52 -16.65 2.56
N GLY A 84 9.68 -16.20 1.32
CA GLY A 84 10.97 -16.08 0.65
C GLY A 84 11.69 -14.75 0.85
N PHE A 85 11.06 -13.74 1.50
CA PHE A 85 11.66 -12.43 1.66
C PHE A 85 12.84 -12.43 2.63
N HIS A 86 13.95 -11.89 2.15
CA HIS A 86 15.12 -11.55 2.95
C HIS A 86 15.27 -10.03 3.01
N ALA A 87 15.98 -9.52 4.03
CA ALA A 87 16.20 -8.08 4.17
C ALA A 87 16.89 -7.44 2.94
N HIS A 88 17.70 -8.22 2.22
CA HIS A 88 18.39 -7.78 1.01
C HIS A 88 17.47 -7.55 -0.20
N ASP A 89 16.28 -8.16 -0.21
CA ASP A 89 15.28 -7.97 -1.28
C ASP A 89 14.58 -6.61 -1.18
N VAL A 90 14.61 -5.99 0.01
CA VAL A 90 13.97 -4.70 0.30
C VAL A 90 15.00 -3.57 0.34
N TYR A 91 16.23 -3.84 0.78
CA TYR A 91 17.33 -2.86 0.85
C TYR A 91 18.69 -3.52 0.58
N ARG A 92 19.59 -2.86 -0.17
CA ARG A 92 21.00 -3.28 -0.23
C ARG A 92 21.67 -3.08 1.14
N SER A 93 21.81 -4.15 1.91
CA SER A 93 22.60 -4.17 3.16
C SER A 93 24.09 -4.30 2.85
N ASP A 94 24.70 -3.28 2.23
CA ASP A 94 26.16 -3.18 2.24
C ASP A 94 26.57 -2.67 3.63
N HIS A 95 27.03 -3.59 4.50
CA HIS A 95 27.51 -3.28 5.85
C HIS A 95 28.59 -2.19 5.88
N LEU A 96 29.32 -2.00 4.77
CA LEU A 96 30.33 -0.94 4.61
C LEU A 96 29.71 0.45 4.35
N SER A 97 28.54 0.49 3.71
CA SER A 97 27.77 1.71 3.46
C SER A 97 27.09 2.22 4.74
N MET A 98 26.68 1.32 5.65
CA MET A 98 26.15 1.70 6.97
C MET A 98 27.22 2.35 7.86
N LEU A 99 28.45 1.86 7.87
CA LEU A 99 29.57 2.46 8.61
C LEU A 99 29.97 3.83 8.05
N ARG A 100 30.01 3.99 6.71
CA ARG A 100 30.24 5.30 6.08
C ARG A 100 29.09 6.27 6.35
N SER A 101 27.84 5.83 6.28
CA SER A 101 26.68 6.65 6.60
C SER A 101 26.66 7.06 8.08
N GLY A 102 26.99 6.14 9.00
CA GLY A 102 27.13 6.44 10.43
C GLY A 102 28.28 7.41 10.73
N ALA A 103 29.43 7.25 10.08
CA ALA A 103 30.55 8.18 10.18
C ALA A 103 30.23 9.56 9.59
N THR A 104 29.50 9.61 8.47
CA THR A 104 29.01 10.85 7.83
C THR A 104 27.99 11.55 8.73
N TRP A 105 27.13 10.80 9.42
CA TRP A 105 26.21 11.33 10.42
C TRP A 105 26.93 11.84 11.66
N MET A 106 27.93 11.12 12.16
CA MET A 106 28.77 11.62 13.25
C MET A 106 29.50 12.90 12.85
N THR A 107 30.00 13.03 11.61
CA THR A 107 30.63 14.27 11.12
C THR A 107 29.60 15.39 10.86
N LEU A 108 28.40 15.07 10.40
CA LEU A 108 27.31 16.04 10.22
C LEU A 108 26.75 16.55 11.56
N LEU A 109 26.71 15.70 12.58
CA LEU A 109 26.29 16.07 13.93
C LEU A 109 27.39 16.79 14.73
N SER A 110 28.67 16.45 14.50
CA SER A 110 29.80 17.07 15.23
C SER A 110 30.41 18.30 14.56
N LEU A 111 30.44 18.38 13.22
CA LEU A 111 30.97 19.52 12.43
C LEU A 111 29.96 20.10 11.43
N GLY A 112 28.87 19.39 11.12
CA GLY A 112 27.92 19.76 10.07
C GLY A 112 26.97 20.89 10.41
N TRP A 113 26.70 21.21 11.68
CA TRP A 113 25.90 22.41 12.04
C TRP A 113 26.61 23.71 11.64
N LEU A 114 27.95 23.73 11.66
CA LEU A 114 28.76 24.87 11.22
C LEU A 114 28.87 24.96 9.69
N LEU A 115 29.00 23.81 9.01
CA LEU A 115 29.12 23.71 7.55
C LEU A 115 27.78 23.83 6.80
N ALA A 116 26.67 23.39 7.39
CA ALA A 116 25.32 23.46 6.81
C ALA A 116 24.81 24.90 6.68
N LYS A 117 25.34 25.85 7.48
CA LYS A 117 25.07 27.28 7.30
C LYS A 117 25.69 27.85 6.00
N PHE A 118 26.74 27.20 5.48
CA PHE A 118 27.49 27.66 4.30
C PHE A 118 27.18 26.90 3.00
N ARG A 119 26.60 25.70 3.07
CA ARG A 119 26.22 24.93 1.87
C ARG A 119 24.80 24.40 1.97
N ARG A 120 23.96 24.83 1.02
CA ARG A 120 22.64 24.25 0.67
C ARG A 120 22.79 22.79 0.22
N ILE A 121 23.10 21.88 1.15
CA ILE A 121 23.15 20.45 0.87
C ILE A 121 21.73 19.91 1.04
N LYS A 122 21.06 19.60 -0.09
CA LYS A 122 19.81 18.84 -0.08
C LYS A 122 20.11 17.43 0.45
N PRO A 123 19.42 16.91 1.48
CA PRO A 123 19.61 15.54 1.91
C PRO A 123 19.14 14.60 0.79
N LYS A 124 20.07 13.87 0.18
CA LYS A 124 19.79 12.74 -0.72
C LYS A 124 19.35 11.55 0.14
N SER A 125 18.32 10.82 -0.28
CA SER A 125 17.86 9.62 0.44
C SER A 125 19.00 8.62 0.61
N LEU A 126 19.04 7.97 1.77
CA LEU A 126 20.15 7.14 2.19
C LEU A 126 20.22 5.77 1.50
N LEU A 127 19.16 5.31 0.84
CA LEU A 127 19.09 3.98 0.21
C LEU A 127 18.46 4.06 -1.18
N ASP A 128 19.06 3.30 -2.11
CA ASP A 128 18.56 3.05 -3.46
C ASP A 128 17.35 2.09 -3.38
N ASN A 129 16.18 2.53 -3.88
CA ASN A 129 14.94 1.74 -3.88
C ASN A 129 14.75 0.91 -5.16
N THR A 130 15.76 0.86 -6.04
CA THR A 130 15.75 0.04 -7.27
C THR A 130 15.39 -1.44 -7.01
N PRO A 131 15.91 -2.13 -5.98
CA PRO A 131 15.55 -3.54 -5.72
C PRO A 131 14.07 -3.74 -5.43
N LEU A 132 13.48 -2.85 -4.62
CA LEU A 132 12.04 -2.89 -4.33
C LEU A 132 11.23 -2.59 -5.60
N SER A 133 11.67 -1.63 -6.43
CA SER A 133 11.01 -1.33 -7.69
C SER A 133 10.99 -2.54 -8.65
N GLU A 134 12.13 -3.22 -8.82
CA GLU A 134 12.24 -4.42 -9.66
C GLU A 134 11.40 -5.58 -9.12
N LEU A 135 11.38 -5.76 -7.81
CA LEU A 135 10.56 -6.77 -7.13
C LEU A 135 9.07 -6.50 -7.35
N LEU A 136 8.64 -5.25 -7.20
CA LEU A 136 7.24 -4.87 -7.42
C LEU A 136 6.80 -5.12 -8.87
N ILE A 137 7.65 -4.80 -9.85
CA ILE A 137 7.37 -5.08 -11.27
C ILE A 137 7.14 -6.57 -11.52
N LYS A 138 7.88 -7.45 -10.83
CA LYS A 138 7.73 -8.90 -10.99
C LYS A 138 6.51 -9.46 -10.26
N LEU A 139 6.22 -8.96 -9.06
CA LEU A 139 5.18 -9.52 -8.18
C LEU A 139 3.80 -8.90 -8.39
N VAL A 140 3.71 -7.70 -8.98
CA VAL A 140 2.48 -6.93 -9.11
C VAL A 140 2.24 -6.51 -10.56
N PRO A 141 1.69 -7.41 -11.42
CA PRO A 141 1.42 -7.12 -12.82
C PRO A 141 0.21 -6.17 -12.99
N LEU A 142 0.40 -4.88 -12.66
CA LEU A 142 -0.63 -3.83 -12.64
C LEU A 142 -1.34 -3.65 -14.00
N GLU A 143 -0.72 -4.03 -15.11
CA GLU A 143 -1.32 -4.06 -16.44
C GLU A 143 -2.59 -4.93 -16.53
N ARG A 144 -2.77 -5.89 -15.62
CA ARG A 144 -3.98 -6.72 -15.52
C ARG A 144 -5.18 -5.98 -14.95
N LEU A 145 -4.97 -4.93 -14.14
CA LEU A 145 -6.05 -4.27 -13.38
C LEU A 145 -7.21 -3.78 -14.27
N PRO A 146 -7.00 -3.07 -15.39
CA PRO A 146 -8.11 -2.62 -16.24
C PRO A 146 -8.95 -3.78 -16.80
N MET A 147 -8.34 -4.94 -17.05
CA MET A 147 -9.05 -6.13 -17.53
C MET A 147 -9.89 -6.73 -16.41
N LEU A 148 -9.31 -6.92 -15.23
CA LEU A 148 -10.00 -7.51 -14.08
C LEU A 148 -11.19 -6.65 -13.61
N VAL A 149 -11.05 -5.33 -13.69
CA VAL A 149 -12.15 -4.40 -13.43
C VAL A 149 -13.26 -4.54 -14.47
N ARG A 150 -12.91 -4.59 -15.76
CA ARG A 150 -13.91 -4.75 -16.85
C ARG A 150 -14.65 -6.09 -16.79
N GLN A 151 -13.96 -7.16 -16.38
CA GLN A 151 -14.54 -8.50 -16.24
C GLN A 151 -15.33 -8.69 -14.94
N GLY A 152 -15.30 -7.71 -14.03
CA GLY A 152 -16.04 -7.76 -12.77
C GLY A 152 -15.38 -8.61 -11.66
N HIS A 153 -14.13 -9.04 -11.85
CA HIS A 153 -13.34 -9.72 -10.81
C HIS A 153 -12.93 -8.75 -9.68
N LEU A 154 -12.85 -7.46 -10.00
CA LEU A 154 -12.53 -6.38 -9.08
C LEU A 154 -13.43 -5.18 -9.41
N GLN A 155 -13.88 -4.45 -8.40
CA GLN A 155 -14.54 -3.15 -8.56
C GLN A 155 -13.54 -2.00 -8.47
N ALA A 156 -12.62 -2.03 -7.49
CA ALA A 156 -11.58 -1.02 -7.34
C ALA A 156 -10.37 -1.49 -6.53
N LEU A 157 -9.20 -0.97 -6.89
CA LEU A 157 -8.01 -0.92 -6.05
C LEU A 157 -7.78 0.52 -5.59
N ALA A 158 -7.44 0.72 -4.32
CA ALA A 158 -7.00 2.01 -3.79
C ALA A 158 -5.68 1.93 -3.03
N VAL A 159 -4.82 2.92 -3.28
CA VAL A 159 -3.49 3.06 -2.70
C VAL A 159 -3.39 4.43 -2.05
N THR A 160 -3.10 4.47 -0.75
CA THR A 160 -2.99 5.73 -0.01
C THR A 160 -1.53 6.10 0.22
N ALA A 161 -1.16 7.34 -0.09
CA ALA A 161 0.14 7.94 0.20
C ALA A 161 -0.03 9.30 0.87
N SER A 162 1.02 9.79 1.53
CA SER A 162 1.02 11.11 2.16
C SER A 162 1.82 12.08 1.31
N SER A 163 1.23 13.21 0.95
CA SER A 163 1.93 14.27 0.22
C SER A 163 2.77 15.09 1.19
N TYR A 164 4.06 15.22 0.90
CA TYR A 164 4.97 16.12 1.60
C TYR A 164 4.87 17.55 1.09
N SER A 165 4.24 17.76 -0.07
CA SER A 165 4.03 19.07 -0.66
C SER A 165 2.84 19.79 -0.02
N SER A 166 1.69 19.11 0.10
CA SER A 166 0.44 19.68 0.64
C SER A 166 0.19 19.30 2.11
N GLY A 167 0.80 18.21 2.60
CA GLY A 167 0.48 17.64 3.91
C GLY A 167 -0.80 16.81 3.92
N ASP A 168 -1.43 16.62 2.76
CA ASP A 168 -2.67 15.86 2.61
C ASP A 168 -2.42 14.36 2.47
N HIS A 169 -3.41 13.57 2.87
CA HIS A 169 -3.47 12.16 2.52
C HIS A 169 -4.19 11.97 1.19
N VAL A 170 -3.49 11.40 0.23
CA VAL A 170 -4.01 11.17 -1.12
C VAL A 170 -4.29 9.68 -1.31
N THR A 171 -5.55 9.36 -1.61
CA THR A 171 -5.99 8.02 -1.99
C THR A 171 -6.10 7.94 -3.51
N PHE A 172 -5.13 7.31 -4.14
CA PHE A 172 -5.19 6.98 -5.56
C PHE A 172 -6.08 5.77 -5.76
N PHE A 173 -6.97 5.79 -6.74
CA PHE A 173 -7.79 4.62 -7.03
C PHE A 173 -7.98 4.38 -8.52
N GLU A 174 -7.98 3.10 -8.88
CA GLU A 174 -8.33 2.59 -10.20
C GLU A 174 -9.49 1.59 -10.04
N GLY A 175 -10.51 1.72 -10.88
CA GLY A 175 -11.73 0.92 -10.73
C GLY A 175 -12.84 1.36 -11.66
N ASP A 176 -14.02 0.78 -11.44
CA ASP A 176 -15.24 1.01 -12.22
C ASP A 176 -15.48 2.50 -12.51
N ARG A 177 -15.85 2.84 -13.75
CA ARG A 177 -16.00 4.23 -14.23
C ARG A 177 -17.00 5.06 -13.43
N ARG A 178 -17.94 4.41 -12.73
CA ARG A 178 -18.96 5.06 -11.89
C ARG A 178 -18.41 5.62 -10.59
N LEU A 179 -17.23 5.16 -10.15
CA LEU A 179 -16.61 5.62 -8.90
C LEU A 179 -16.07 7.04 -9.07
N MET A 180 -16.41 7.96 -8.17
CA MET A 180 -16.03 9.36 -8.29
C MET A 180 -14.92 9.72 -7.29
N PRO A 181 -14.01 10.64 -7.65
CA PRO A 181 -13.09 11.22 -6.68
C PRO A 181 -13.86 11.97 -5.59
N TRP A 182 -13.23 12.14 -4.43
CA TRP A 182 -13.84 12.83 -3.29
C TRP A 182 -12.80 13.67 -2.54
N ILE A 183 -13.27 14.69 -1.83
CA ILE A 183 -12.44 15.59 -1.04
C ILE A 183 -13.03 15.70 0.37
N ARG A 184 -12.16 15.67 1.38
CA ARG A 184 -12.45 15.91 2.80
C ARG A 184 -11.31 16.75 3.39
N SER A 185 -11.49 17.23 4.62
CA SER A 185 -10.42 17.95 5.33
C SER A 185 -9.15 17.08 5.40
N GLN A 186 -8.06 17.60 4.83
CA GLN A 186 -6.73 16.96 4.73
C GLN A 186 -6.69 15.59 4.03
N ARG A 187 -7.71 15.29 3.21
CA ARG A 187 -7.83 14.00 2.51
C ARG A 187 -8.49 14.17 1.16
N LEU A 188 -7.91 13.59 0.14
CA LEU A 188 -8.49 13.61 -1.19
C LEU A 188 -8.31 12.26 -1.87
N ALA A 189 -9.25 11.90 -2.72
CA ALA A 189 -9.15 10.74 -3.59
C ALA A 189 -9.00 11.17 -5.04
N VAL A 190 -7.93 10.69 -5.68
CA VAL A 190 -7.64 10.93 -7.09
C VAL A 190 -7.90 9.65 -7.85
N ARG A 191 -8.70 9.74 -8.91
CA ARG A 191 -8.77 8.65 -9.88
C ARG A 191 -7.49 8.71 -10.71
N ASP A 192 -6.73 7.63 -10.73
CA ASP A 192 -5.53 7.53 -11.53
C ASP A 192 -5.29 6.07 -11.98
N LYS A 193 -4.45 5.87 -12.98
CA LYS A 193 -3.92 4.55 -13.33
C LYS A 193 -2.86 4.17 -12.30
N ILE A 194 -3.15 3.16 -11.49
CA ILE A 194 -2.22 2.72 -10.45
C ILE A 194 -0.96 2.16 -11.13
N SER A 195 0.17 2.64 -10.66
CA SER A 195 1.50 2.31 -11.18
C SER A 195 2.42 1.92 -10.03
N HIS A 196 3.57 1.33 -10.35
CA HIS A 196 4.58 1.01 -9.35
C HIS A 196 5.07 2.24 -8.57
N ALA A 197 5.05 3.43 -9.19
CA ALA A 197 5.36 4.69 -8.52
C ALA A 197 4.36 4.99 -7.39
N HIS A 198 3.07 4.68 -7.56
CA HIS A 198 2.07 4.82 -6.48
C HIS A 198 2.36 3.88 -5.30
N LEU A 199 2.80 2.65 -5.58
CA LEU A 199 3.17 1.68 -4.54
C LEU A 199 4.44 2.10 -3.80
N LEU A 200 5.46 2.57 -4.54
CA LEU A 200 6.69 3.13 -3.98
C LEU A 200 6.40 4.37 -3.13
N ALA A 201 5.59 5.29 -3.63
CA ALA A 201 5.12 6.47 -2.88
C ALA A 201 4.44 6.06 -1.57
N SER A 202 3.51 5.10 -1.63
CA SER A 202 2.77 4.63 -0.46
C SER A 202 3.66 3.97 0.60
N SER A 203 4.74 3.28 0.18
CA SER A 203 5.66 2.52 1.03
C SER A 203 6.98 3.21 1.35
N ALA A 204 7.17 4.45 0.91
CA ALA A 204 8.40 5.21 1.14
C ALA A 204 8.49 5.71 2.59
N ILE A 205 8.96 4.83 3.49
CA ILE A 205 9.22 5.14 4.89
C ILE A 205 10.17 6.35 4.99
N PRO A 206 9.79 7.42 5.71
CA PRO A 206 10.64 8.60 5.90
C PRO A 206 12.04 8.24 6.38
N PHE A 207 13.05 8.95 5.87
CA PHE A 207 14.47 8.76 6.19
C PHE A 207 15.09 7.45 5.69
N VAL A 208 14.27 6.49 5.24
CA VAL A 208 14.69 5.19 4.76
C VAL A 208 14.63 5.13 3.22
N PHE A 209 13.59 5.70 2.60
CA PHE A 209 13.42 5.76 1.15
C PHE A 209 13.27 7.19 0.62
N PRO A 210 13.62 7.46 -0.66
CA PRO A 210 13.34 8.75 -1.29
C PRO A 210 11.84 9.00 -1.41
N ALA A 211 11.44 10.27 -1.34
CA ALA A 211 10.11 10.68 -1.74
C ALA A 211 9.91 10.37 -3.24
N THR A 212 8.72 9.87 -3.58
CA THR A 212 8.37 9.54 -4.97
C THR A 212 7.59 10.69 -5.58
N GLU A 213 8.01 11.12 -6.76
CA GLU A 213 7.33 12.14 -7.55
C GLU A 213 6.09 11.54 -8.22
N LEU A 214 4.92 12.14 -8.02
CA LEU A 214 3.70 11.78 -8.74
C LEU A 214 3.04 13.04 -9.30
N HIS A 215 2.45 12.91 -10.49
CA HIS A 215 1.72 13.99 -11.14
C HIS A 215 0.23 13.83 -10.87
N ILE A 216 -0.37 14.78 -10.15
CA ILE A 216 -1.78 14.75 -9.76
C ILE A 216 -2.45 16.06 -10.17
N ASN A 217 -3.69 16.02 -10.66
CA ASN A 217 -4.48 17.23 -10.93
C ASN A 217 -3.71 18.35 -11.69
N GLY A 218 -2.87 17.98 -12.66
CA GLY A 218 -2.08 18.91 -13.48
C GLY A 218 -0.82 19.49 -12.83
N HIS A 219 -0.40 19.02 -11.65
CA HIS A 219 0.83 19.46 -10.98
C HIS A 219 1.60 18.28 -10.36
N THR A 220 2.87 18.51 -10.08
CA THR A 220 3.74 17.52 -9.45
C THR A 220 3.73 17.69 -7.93
N GLU A 221 3.53 16.59 -7.21
CA GLU A 221 3.70 16.51 -5.76
C GLU A 221 4.71 15.41 -5.38
N TYR A 222 5.32 15.56 -4.21
CA TYR A 222 6.25 14.58 -3.64
C TYR A 222 5.58 13.80 -2.53
N PHE A 223 5.62 12.48 -2.64
CA PHE A 223 4.93 11.58 -1.72
C PHE A 223 5.88 10.73 -0.90
N GLY A 224 5.43 10.37 0.30
CA GLY A 224 6.00 9.27 1.06
C GLY A 224 4.96 8.51 1.87
N ASP A 225 5.42 7.74 2.87
CA ASP A 225 4.62 6.68 3.51
C ASP A 225 3.23 7.17 3.99
N GLY A 226 2.19 6.53 3.44
CA GLY A 226 0.78 6.88 3.70
C GLY A 226 0.30 6.58 5.12
N SER A 227 1.06 5.84 5.92
CA SER A 227 0.75 5.51 7.32
C SER A 227 1.09 6.64 8.30
N MET A 228 1.87 7.63 7.86
CA MET A 228 2.15 8.83 8.64
C MET A 228 0.86 9.60 8.90
N ARG A 229 0.45 9.80 10.17
CA ARG A 229 -0.76 10.57 10.55
C ARG A 229 -2.11 10.02 10.06
N GLN A 230 -2.17 8.77 9.62
CA GLN A 230 -3.42 8.17 9.15
C GLN A 230 -4.44 8.02 10.31
N SER A 231 -5.51 8.83 10.27
CA SER A 231 -6.57 8.86 11.29
C SER A 231 -7.85 8.11 10.90
N ALA A 232 -8.05 7.79 9.61
CA ALA A 232 -9.25 7.06 9.14
C ALA A 232 -9.00 6.27 7.83
N PRO A 233 -8.45 5.04 7.90
CA PRO A 233 -8.10 4.25 6.72
C PRO A 233 -9.33 3.67 5.96
N VAL A 234 -10.52 3.70 6.58
CA VAL A 234 -11.75 3.06 6.05
C VAL A 234 -12.49 3.91 5.01
N ALA A 235 -12.27 5.23 5.01
CA ALA A 235 -13.00 6.17 4.16
C ALA A 235 -12.90 5.82 2.65
N ALA A 236 -11.71 5.37 2.22
CA ALA A 236 -11.48 4.92 0.85
C ALA A 236 -12.46 3.79 0.46
N ALA A 237 -12.57 2.74 1.27
CA ALA A 237 -13.43 1.59 0.97
C ALA A 237 -14.91 1.99 0.92
N ILE A 238 -15.36 2.84 1.85
CA ILE A 238 -16.75 3.34 1.90
C ILE A 238 -17.08 4.15 0.63
N HIS A 239 -16.22 5.11 0.28
CA HIS A 239 -16.43 5.93 -0.91
C HIS A 239 -16.33 5.14 -2.22
N LEU A 240 -15.62 4.00 -2.20
CA LEU A 240 -15.60 3.07 -3.31
C LEU A 240 -16.81 2.12 -3.33
N GLY A 241 -17.76 2.26 -2.40
CA GLY A 241 -19.03 1.54 -2.40
C GLY A 241 -19.04 0.24 -1.60
N ALA A 242 -18.15 0.09 -0.61
CA ALA A 242 -18.19 -1.02 0.32
C ALA A 242 -19.35 -0.87 1.31
N GLU A 243 -20.13 -1.93 1.52
CA GLU A 243 -21.21 -2.01 2.51
C GLU A 243 -20.74 -2.68 3.80
N ARG A 244 -19.73 -3.54 3.69
CA ARG A 244 -19.01 -4.16 4.80
C ARG A 244 -17.52 -3.96 4.58
N VAL A 245 -16.74 -3.83 5.65
CA VAL A 245 -15.28 -3.68 5.51
C VAL A 245 -14.58 -4.66 6.45
N LEU A 246 -13.74 -5.52 5.89
CA LEU A 246 -12.78 -6.31 6.65
C LEU A 246 -11.48 -5.52 6.76
N VAL A 247 -11.07 -5.22 7.98
CA VAL A 247 -9.83 -4.48 8.25
C VAL A 247 -8.78 -5.43 8.80
N VAL A 248 -7.62 -5.48 8.14
CA VAL A 248 -6.48 -6.25 8.62
C VAL A 248 -5.36 -5.30 9.07
N GLY A 249 -5.30 -5.14 10.40
CA GLY A 249 -4.30 -4.35 11.09
C GLY A 249 -2.96 -5.08 11.20
N ALA A 250 -1.84 -4.39 10.95
CA ALA A 250 -0.49 -4.87 11.30
C ALA A 250 0.03 -4.31 12.66
N GLY A 251 -0.85 -3.67 13.43
CA GLY A 251 -0.67 -3.23 14.82
C GLY A 251 0.11 -1.92 15.04
N ARG A 252 -0.41 -1.04 15.90
CA ARG A 252 0.38 -0.08 16.70
C ARG A 252 0.36 -0.58 18.16
N MET A 253 1.52 -0.94 18.71
CA MET A 253 1.67 -1.36 20.13
C MET A 253 1.73 -0.18 21.12
N HIS A 254 1.05 0.93 20.84
CA HIS A 254 0.95 2.03 21.79
C HIS A 254 -0.51 2.50 21.83
N GLU A 255 -1.38 1.62 22.32
CA GLU A 255 -2.42 2.12 23.22
C GLU A 255 -1.71 2.44 24.54
N PRO A 256 -1.92 3.61 25.14
CA PRO A 256 -1.57 3.77 26.54
C PRO A 256 -2.31 2.66 27.29
N LYS A 257 -1.61 1.91 28.13
CA LYS A 257 -2.30 1.13 29.15
C LYS A 257 -3.14 2.14 29.93
N GLU A 258 -4.45 1.92 29.98
CA GLU A 258 -5.28 2.64 30.94
C GLU A 258 -4.64 2.40 32.32
N GLU A 259 -4.07 3.45 32.91
CA GLU A 259 -3.71 3.51 34.32
C GLU A 259 -4.98 3.72 35.16
#